data_AF-A0A626QEI9-F1
#
_entry.id   AF-A0A626QEI9-F1
#
_cell.length_a   1.000
_cell.length_b   1.000
_cell.length_c   1.000
_cell.angle_alpha   90.00
_cell.angle_beta   90.00
_cell.angle_gamma   90.00
#
_symmetry.space_group_name_H-M   'P 1'
#
loop_
_entity.id
_entity.type
_entity.pdbx_description
1 polymer ?
#
loop_
_entity_poly.entity_id
_entity_poly.type
_entity_poly.pdbx_seq_one_letter_code
_entity_poly.pdbx_strand_id
1 'polypeptide(L)'
;MHTDNYFFRVPATRGIQGGIEQYMLTVPMVVLRRILAMDNDGDVMDRSQREANKTRAKKIRNYVAGATSKRAPYILPSITGNIDSHVEFLPSELSPAVGILKIPMDADLKLFDGQHRALGIFEFVRDYSNTEDTISLLLTVGLPLELRQQFFADINNNASKPAAAISMAYNNNDPVNQLAMHLARTVTGLAGTVDFEHNVVPA
;
A
#
# COMPACT_ATOMS: atom_id res chain seq x y z
N MET A 1 12.89 -6.97 32.06
CA MET A 1 11.47 -7.40 32.14
C MET A 1 11.17 -8.05 30.80
N HIS A 2 10.84 -9.34 30.79
CA HIS A 2 10.45 -10.04 29.57
C HIS A 2 9.11 -9.48 29.10
N THR A 3 9.08 -8.82 27.94
CA THR A 3 7.86 -8.33 27.25
C THR A 3 7.03 -9.45 26.62
N ASP A 4 7.40 -10.71 26.83
CA ASP A 4 6.86 -11.95 26.25
C ASP A 4 5.34 -12.20 26.46
N ASN A 5 4.59 -11.28 27.06
CA ASN A 5 3.17 -11.45 27.37
C ASN A 5 2.20 -10.54 26.58
N TYR A 6 2.67 -9.58 25.78
CA TYR A 6 1.77 -8.64 25.07
C TYR A 6 1.93 -8.72 23.55
N PHE A 7 0.87 -9.21 22.88
CA PHE A 7 0.85 -9.39 21.43
C PHE A 7 -0.39 -8.75 20.81
N PHE A 8 -0.21 -8.13 19.64
CA PHE A 8 -1.30 -7.96 18.68
C PHE A 8 -1.65 -9.31 18.07
N ARG A 9 -2.93 -9.66 18.10
CA ARG A 9 -3.46 -10.89 17.50
C ARG A 9 -4.28 -10.51 16.28
N VAL A 10 -3.77 -10.81 15.10
CA VAL A 10 -4.41 -10.39 13.84
C VAL A 10 -4.69 -11.61 12.97
N PRO A 11 -5.91 -11.76 12.41
CA PRO A 11 -6.16 -12.75 11.37
C PRO A 11 -5.23 -12.53 10.18
N ALA A 12 -4.56 -13.60 9.77
CA ALA A 12 -3.59 -13.54 8.69
C ALA A 12 -3.60 -14.83 7.87
N THR A 13 -3.16 -14.70 6.61
CA THR A 13 -2.79 -15.83 5.78
C THR A 13 -1.28 -15.92 5.67
N ARG A 14 -0.73 -17.11 5.84
CA ARG A 14 0.69 -17.44 5.68
C ARG A 14 0.92 -18.05 4.30
N GLY A 15 1.93 -17.55 3.59
CA GLY A 15 2.33 -18.03 2.27
C GLY A 15 3.85 -18.05 2.11
N ILE A 16 4.32 -18.62 1.00
CA ILE A 16 5.74 -18.63 0.63
C ILE A 16 5.88 -18.04 -0.77
N GLN A 17 6.76 -17.04 -0.92
CA GLN A 17 7.11 -16.44 -2.20
C GLN A 17 8.64 -16.33 -2.30
N GLY A 18 9.23 -16.83 -3.37
CA GLY A 18 10.70 -16.80 -3.55
C GLY A 18 11.47 -17.53 -2.45
N GLY A 19 10.86 -18.54 -1.82
CA GLY A 19 11.43 -19.27 -0.68
C GLY A 19 11.32 -18.56 0.67
N ILE A 20 10.67 -17.40 0.72
CA ILE A 20 10.50 -16.60 1.94
C ILE A 20 9.06 -16.72 2.44
N GLU A 21 8.91 -16.99 3.73
CA GLU A 21 7.62 -16.99 4.40
C GLU A 21 7.09 -15.55 4.55
N GLN A 22 5.81 -15.36 4.25
CA GLN A 22 5.14 -14.07 4.27
C GLN A 22 3.76 -14.19 4.90
N TYR A 23 3.32 -13.11 5.53
CA TYR A 23 2.03 -12.98 6.16
C TYR A 23 1.23 -11.85 5.52
N MET A 24 0.04 -12.15 5.02
CA MET A 24 -0.90 -11.14 4.57
C MET A 24 -1.99 -10.97 5.62
N LEU A 25 -2.22 -9.74 6.06
CA LEU A 25 -3.22 -9.38 7.06
C LEU A 25 -3.97 -8.11 6.67
N THR A 26 -5.17 -7.95 7.20
CA THR A 26 -6.00 -6.76 7.00
C THR A 26 -6.22 -6.10 8.35
N VAL A 27 -5.88 -4.81 8.46
CA VAL A 27 -5.99 -4.06 9.72
C VAL A 27 -6.85 -2.82 9.55
N PRO A 28 -7.62 -2.40 10.57
CA PRO A 28 -8.28 -1.11 10.56
C PRO A 28 -7.27 0.02 10.35
N MET A 29 -7.58 0.97 9.48
CA MET A 29 -6.69 2.08 9.15
C MET A 29 -6.29 2.90 10.40
N VAL A 30 -7.20 3.01 11.37
CA VAL A 30 -6.96 3.70 12.65
C VAL A 30 -5.91 3.01 13.54
N VAL A 31 -5.74 1.69 13.38
CA VAL A 31 -4.76 0.88 14.13
C VAL A 31 -3.40 0.84 13.42
N LEU A 32 -3.35 1.15 12.13
CA LEU A 32 -2.12 1.08 11.33
C LEU A 32 -0.94 1.82 11.97
N ARG A 33 -1.18 3.00 12.57
CA ARG A 33 -0.13 3.78 13.26
C ARG A 33 0.44 3.08 14.49
N ARG A 34 -0.34 2.24 15.16
CA ARG A 34 0.11 1.48 16.34
C ARG A 34 0.92 0.25 15.96
N ILE A 35 0.68 -0.30 14.76
CA ILE A 35 1.39 -1.49 14.24
C ILE A 35 2.68 -1.07 13.53
N LEU A 36 2.69 0.11 12.89
CA LEU A 36 3.88 0.67 12.26
C LEU A 36 4.65 1.56 13.24
N ALA A 37 5.71 1.02 13.82
CA ALA A 37 6.78 1.85 14.37
C ALA A 37 7.46 2.57 13.20
N MET A 38 7.10 3.84 12.97
CA MET A 38 7.78 4.63 11.94
C MET A 38 9.14 5.06 12.46
N ASP A 39 10.16 4.29 12.09
CA ASP A 39 11.55 4.67 12.30
C ASP A 39 11.94 5.70 11.23
N ASN A 40 11.82 6.98 11.61
CA ASN A 40 12.29 8.10 10.80
C ASN A 40 13.70 8.57 11.20
N ASP A 41 14.30 7.99 12.24
CA ASP A 41 15.60 8.37 12.80
C ASP A 41 16.64 7.26 12.51
N GLY A 42 17.67 7.55 11.70
CA GLY A 42 18.71 6.58 11.28
C GLY A 42 19.43 6.97 9.98
N ASP A 43 20.60 6.41 9.64
CA ASP A 43 21.30 6.71 8.37
C ASP A 43 20.50 6.19 7.15
N VAL A 44 20.68 6.77 5.97
CA VAL A 44 20.07 6.30 4.72
C VAL A 44 20.51 4.87 4.39
N MET A 45 21.76 4.52 4.70
CA MET A 45 22.28 3.17 4.47
C MET A 45 21.72 2.11 5.44
N ASP A 46 21.18 2.54 6.58
CA ASP A 46 20.55 1.64 7.57
C ASP A 46 19.07 1.38 7.26
N ARG A 47 18.53 2.02 6.21
CA ARG A 47 17.11 1.96 5.83
C ARG A 47 16.91 1.09 4.59
N SER A 48 15.74 0.43 4.53
CA SER A 48 15.21 -0.24 3.33
C SER A 48 14.08 0.57 2.66
N GLN A 49 14.04 1.88 2.95
CA GLN A 49 12.97 2.80 2.52
C GLN A 49 13.57 4.15 2.15
N ARG A 50 12.90 4.88 1.25
CA ARG A 50 13.29 6.27 0.92
C ARG A 50 12.61 7.26 1.86
N GLU A 51 13.13 8.47 1.99
CA GLU A 51 12.42 9.51 2.74
C GLU A 51 11.00 9.71 2.17
N ALA A 52 10.02 9.76 3.06
CA ALA A 52 8.64 9.85 2.66
C ALA A 52 8.28 11.28 2.25
N ASN A 53 7.90 11.45 0.98
CA ASN A 53 7.53 12.74 0.42
C ASN A 53 6.14 13.16 0.92
N LYS A 54 6.09 14.21 1.75
CA LYS A 54 4.85 14.78 2.33
C LYS A 54 3.82 15.16 1.26
N THR A 55 4.25 15.66 0.10
CA THR A 55 3.34 16.00 -1.00
C THR A 55 2.64 14.77 -1.57
N ARG A 56 3.34 13.63 -1.67
CA ARG A 56 2.73 12.36 -2.12
C ARG A 56 1.79 11.78 -1.08
N ALA A 57 2.16 11.82 0.19
CA ALA A 57 1.28 11.39 1.29
C ALA A 57 -0.02 12.24 1.30
N LYS A 58 0.09 13.56 1.15
CA LYS A 58 -1.05 14.48 1.07
C LYS A 58 -1.98 14.17 -0.11
N LYS A 59 -1.43 13.80 -1.28
CA LYS A 59 -2.25 13.35 -2.43
C LYS A 59 -3.07 12.11 -2.08
N ILE A 60 -2.48 11.14 -1.38
CA ILE A 60 -3.18 9.92 -0.94
C ILE A 60 -4.26 10.26 0.09
N ARG A 61 -3.93 11.08 1.11
CA ARG A 61 -4.91 11.58 2.09
C ARG A 61 -6.10 12.26 1.40
N ASN A 62 -5.84 13.14 0.44
CA ASN A 62 -6.88 13.85 -0.29
C ASN A 62 -7.71 12.94 -1.19
N TYR A 63 -7.09 11.93 -1.81
CA TYR A 63 -7.79 10.91 -2.59
C TYR A 63 -8.80 10.15 -1.73
N VAL A 64 -8.36 9.63 -0.58
CA VAL A 64 -9.22 8.89 0.36
C VAL A 64 -10.30 9.81 0.93
N ALA A 65 -9.93 10.96 1.50
CA ALA A 65 -10.89 11.92 2.08
C ALA A 65 -11.93 12.39 1.06
N GLY A 66 -11.51 12.65 -0.18
CA GLY A 66 -12.41 13.03 -1.27
C GLY A 66 -13.41 11.94 -1.62
N ALA A 67 -12.97 10.68 -1.66
CA ALA A 67 -13.86 9.54 -1.86
C ALA A 67 -14.82 9.36 -0.68
N THR A 68 -14.32 9.40 0.55
CA THR A 68 -15.12 9.29 1.78
C THR A 68 -16.20 10.37 1.86
N SER A 69 -15.86 11.64 1.60
CA SER A 69 -16.81 12.76 1.60
C SER A 69 -17.91 12.60 0.54
N LYS A 70 -17.59 11.98 -0.59
CA LYS A 70 -18.56 11.70 -1.67
C LYS A 70 -19.29 10.36 -1.49
N ARG A 71 -18.94 9.57 -0.47
CA ARG A 71 -19.36 8.17 -0.31
C ARG A 71 -19.08 7.31 -1.55
N ALA A 72 -17.95 7.58 -2.20
CA ALA A 72 -17.50 6.88 -3.40
C ALA A 72 -16.54 5.74 -3.02
N PRO A 73 -16.52 4.63 -3.80
CA PRO A 73 -15.55 3.58 -3.61
C PRO A 73 -14.13 4.07 -3.93
N TYR A 74 -13.15 3.54 -3.23
CA TYR A 74 -11.72 3.75 -3.50
C TYR A 74 -10.93 2.48 -3.18
N ILE A 75 -9.69 2.41 -3.66
CA ILE A 75 -8.80 1.30 -3.32
C ILE A 75 -7.37 1.81 -3.13
N LEU A 76 -6.69 1.25 -2.13
CA LEU A 76 -5.25 1.42 -1.92
C LEU A 76 -4.58 0.06 -2.03
N PRO A 77 -3.48 -0.09 -2.77
CA PRO A 77 -2.74 -1.34 -2.79
C PRO A 77 -2.09 -1.62 -1.43
N SER A 78 -1.76 -2.89 -1.17
CA SER A 78 -1.16 -3.37 0.08
C SER A 78 0.15 -2.66 0.43
N ILE A 79 0.37 -2.39 1.71
CA ILE A 79 1.65 -1.88 2.23
C ILE A 79 2.55 -3.09 2.51
N THR A 80 3.82 -3.03 2.10
CA THR A 80 4.74 -4.16 2.21
C THR A 80 5.91 -3.81 3.13
N GLY A 81 6.20 -4.72 4.06
CA GLY A 81 7.24 -4.50 5.06
C GLY A 81 7.79 -5.79 5.66
N ASN A 82 8.61 -5.61 6.69
CA ASN A 82 9.27 -6.66 7.44
C ASN A 82 9.13 -6.42 8.93
N ILE A 83 8.70 -7.43 9.67
CA ILE A 83 8.68 -7.45 11.13
C ILE A 83 10.09 -7.81 11.60
N ASP A 84 10.76 -6.90 12.30
CA ASP A 84 12.11 -7.09 12.84
C ASP A 84 12.07 -7.68 14.26
N SER A 85 11.27 -8.73 14.41
CA SER A 85 11.06 -9.43 15.69
C SER A 85 10.52 -10.82 15.41
N HIS A 86 10.71 -11.74 16.36
CA HIS A 86 10.09 -13.05 16.26
C HIS A 86 8.56 -12.93 16.37
N VAL A 87 7.84 -13.70 15.55
CA VAL A 87 6.38 -13.77 15.56
C VAL A 87 5.94 -15.22 15.66
N GLU A 88 4.76 -15.43 16.25
CA GLU A 88 4.15 -16.75 16.36
C GLU A 88 2.91 -16.80 15.47
N PHE A 89 2.82 -17.80 14.60
CA PHE A 89 1.63 -18.04 13.78
C PHE A 89 0.86 -19.25 14.32
N LEU A 90 -0.38 -19.00 14.71
CA LEU A 90 -1.31 -20.02 15.18
C LEU A 90 -2.24 -20.42 14.03
N PRO A 91 -1.99 -21.55 13.35
CA PRO A 91 -2.84 -21.99 12.24
C PRO A 91 -4.24 -22.35 12.76
N SER A 92 -5.24 -22.12 11.90
CA SER A 92 -6.60 -22.57 12.11
C SER A 92 -6.73 -24.07 11.85
N GLU A 93 -7.79 -24.68 12.41
CA GLU A 93 -8.12 -26.08 12.13
C GLU A 93 -8.53 -26.33 10.67
N LEU A 94 -9.02 -25.29 9.97
CA LEU A 94 -9.49 -25.39 8.60
C LEU A 94 -8.35 -25.42 7.58
N SER A 95 -7.26 -24.69 7.85
CA SER A 95 -6.12 -24.61 6.95
C SER A 95 -4.85 -24.19 7.69
N PRO A 96 -3.70 -24.86 7.46
CA PRO A 96 -2.41 -24.46 8.02
C PRO A 96 -1.89 -23.13 7.45
N ALA A 97 -2.51 -22.60 6.39
CA ALA A 97 -2.18 -21.33 5.77
C ALA A 97 -3.04 -20.16 6.28
N VAL A 98 -4.10 -20.40 7.06
CA VAL A 98 -4.97 -19.35 7.61
C VAL A 98 -4.91 -19.45 9.13
N GLY A 99 -4.76 -18.33 9.84
CA GLY A 99 -4.57 -18.37 11.28
C GLY A 99 -4.52 -17.01 11.94
N ILE A 100 -4.04 -17.00 13.18
CA ILE A 100 -3.78 -15.78 13.95
C ILE A 100 -2.27 -15.56 14.00
N LEU A 101 -1.81 -14.43 13.47
CA LEU A 101 -0.44 -13.96 13.68
C LEU A 101 -0.37 -13.18 14.99
N LYS A 102 0.53 -13.61 15.88
CA LYS A 102 0.89 -12.92 17.11
C LYS A 102 2.14 -12.08 16.87
N ILE A 103 1.95 -10.76 16.83
CA ILE A 103 3.03 -9.78 16.65
C ILE A 103 3.30 -9.15 18.03
N PRO A 104 4.54 -9.20 18.55
CA PRO A 104 4.89 -8.51 19.79
C PRO A 104 4.49 -7.02 19.72
N MET A 105 3.96 -6.46 20.82
CA MET A 105 3.54 -5.04 20.81
C MET A 105 4.72 -4.06 20.70
N ASP A 106 5.93 -4.50 21.03
CA ASP A 106 7.20 -3.77 20.89
C ASP A 106 7.92 -4.10 19.57
N ALA A 107 7.31 -4.90 18.68
CA ALA A 107 7.91 -5.24 17.41
C ALA A 107 8.07 -4.01 16.51
N ASP A 108 9.22 -3.96 15.84
CA ASP A 108 9.52 -2.93 14.86
C ASP A 108 9.11 -3.39 13.46
N LEU A 109 8.37 -2.55 12.73
CA LEU A 109 7.87 -2.87 11.40
C LEU A 109 8.50 -1.93 10.37
N LYS A 110 9.48 -2.44 9.64
CA LYS A 110 10.20 -1.69 8.60
C LYS A 110 9.48 -1.82 7.26
N LEU A 111 9.10 -0.71 6.66
CA LEU A 111 8.52 -0.72 5.32
C LEU A 111 9.61 -0.74 4.26
N PHE A 112 9.28 -1.33 3.11
CA PHE A 112 10.07 -1.16 1.89
C PHE A 112 9.18 -0.93 0.65
N ASP A 113 7.85 -1.00 0.80
CA ASP A 113 6.92 -0.37 -0.13
C ASP A 113 5.68 0.16 0.61
N GLY A 114 5.09 1.24 0.10
CA GLY A 114 3.85 1.80 0.64
C GLY A 114 3.99 2.85 1.74
N GLN A 115 5.19 3.36 2.02
CA GLN A 115 5.42 4.41 3.02
C GLN A 115 4.51 5.66 2.85
N HIS A 116 4.28 6.11 1.62
CA HIS A 116 3.42 7.27 1.36
C HIS A 116 1.95 6.94 1.61
N ARG A 117 1.55 5.68 1.39
CA ARG A 117 0.20 5.18 1.69
C ARG A 117 -0.01 5.13 3.19
N ALA A 118 0.94 4.56 3.94
CA ALA A 118 0.91 4.58 5.40
C ALA A 118 0.77 6.02 5.94
N LEU A 119 1.62 6.96 5.49
CA LEU A 119 1.53 8.35 5.91
C LEU A 119 0.24 9.06 5.50
N GLY A 120 -0.25 8.82 4.27
CA GLY A 120 -1.52 9.38 3.82
C GLY A 120 -2.69 8.89 4.66
N ILE A 121 -2.70 7.60 5.01
CA ILE A 121 -3.68 7.01 5.94
C ILE A 121 -3.53 7.65 7.33
N PHE A 122 -2.32 7.85 7.82
CA PHE A 122 -2.06 8.48 9.12
C PHE A 122 -2.55 9.91 9.22
N GLU A 123 -2.48 10.67 8.14
CA GLU A 123 -3.06 12.00 8.07
C GLU A 123 -4.58 11.94 7.92
N PHE A 124 -5.11 11.00 7.12
CA PHE A 124 -6.55 10.82 6.94
C PHE A 124 -7.26 10.48 8.26
N VAL A 125 -6.77 9.49 9.01
CA VAL A 125 -7.43 9.04 10.26
C VAL A 125 -7.39 10.07 11.39
N ARG A 126 -6.59 11.15 11.26
CA ARG A 126 -6.65 12.29 12.20
C ARG A 126 -7.97 13.05 12.10
N ASP A 127 -8.46 13.23 10.88
CA ASP A 127 -9.70 13.95 10.60
C ASP A 127 -10.92 13.01 10.55
N TYR A 128 -10.68 11.72 10.24
CA TYR A 128 -11.70 10.68 10.08
C TYR A 128 -11.47 9.51 11.06
N SER A 129 -11.41 9.82 12.35
CA SER A 129 -11.04 8.84 13.40
C SER A 129 -12.06 7.72 13.61
N ASN A 130 -13.28 7.88 13.11
CA ASN A 130 -14.36 6.90 13.17
C ASN A 130 -14.49 6.04 11.90
N THR A 131 -13.51 6.11 10.98
CA THR A 131 -13.51 5.24 9.80
C THR A 131 -13.41 3.76 10.19
N GLU A 132 -14.23 2.93 9.54
CA GLU A 132 -14.17 1.47 9.65
C GLU A 132 -13.32 0.84 8.53
N ASP A 133 -12.76 1.68 7.65
CA ASP A 133 -11.96 1.21 6.52
C ASP A 133 -10.69 0.49 6.99
N THR A 134 -10.29 -0.51 6.19
CA THR A 134 -9.13 -1.36 6.46
C THR A 134 -8.09 -1.25 5.35
N ILE A 135 -6.85 -1.66 5.66
CA ILE A 135 -5.75 -1.74 4.70
C ILE A 135 -5.05 -3.08 4.84
N SER A 136 -4.66 -3.65 3.70
CA SER A 136 -3.88 -4.88 3.64
C SER A 136 -2.39 -4.60 3.86
N LEU A 137 -1.74 -5.48 4.62
CA LEU A 137 -0.30 -5.52 4.83
C LEU A 137 0.24 -6.85 4.32
N LEU A 138 1.38 -6.81 3.63
CA LEU A 138 2.18 -7.99 3.26
C LEU A 138 3.51 -7.93 4.01
N LEU A 139 3.71 -8.82 4.97
CA LEU A 139 4.81 -8.75 5.93
C LEU A 139 5.71 -9.98 5.85
N THR A 140 7.00 -9.76 5.69
CA THR A 140 8.05 -10.76 5.95
C THR A 140 8.52 -10.66 7.41
N VAL A 141 9.35 -11.59 7.87
CA VAL A 141 9.87 -11.62 9.24
C VAL A 141 11.38 -11.77 9.22
N GLY A 142 12.08 -10.95 9.97
CA GLY A 142 13.52 -11.10 10.24
C GLY A 142 14.42 -11.05 9.01
N LEU A 143 14.00 -10.38 7.92
CA LEU A 143 14.86 -10.28 6.73
C LEU A 143 16.08 -9.40 6.98
N PRO A 144 17.28 -9.83 6.52
CA PRO A 144 18.48 -9.01 6.60
C PRO A 144 18.30 -7.72 5.78
N LEU A 145 18.96 -6.65 6.21
CA LEU A 145 18.84 -5.33 5.61
C LEU A 145 19.11 -5.33 4.10
N GLU A 146 20.17 -6.02 3.67
CA GLU A 146 20.57 -6.11 2.26
C GLU A 146 19.44 -6.69 1.39
N LEU A 147 18.76 -7.73 1.87
CA LEU A 147 17.64 -8.34 1.13
C LEU A 147 16.42 -7.41 1.09
N ARG A 148 16.16 -6.68 2.17
CA ARG A 148 15.09 -5.66 2.20
C ARG A 148 15.37 -4.52 1.21
N GLN A 149 16.63 -4.09 1.10
CA GLN A 149 17.07 -3.09 0.12
C GLN A 149 16.94 -3.61 -1.32
N GLN A 150 17.29 -4.87 -1.56
CA GLN A 150 17.08 -5.50 -2.87
C GLN A 150 15.59 -5.53 -3.23
N PHE A 151 14.71 -5.93 -2.31
CA PHE A 151 13.26 -5.93 -2.55
C PHE A 151 12.70 -4.54 -2.81
N PHE A 152 13.18 -3.52 -2.08
CA PHE A 152 12.85 -2.13 -2.40
C PHE A 152 13.24 -1.81 -3.87
N ALA A 153 14.46 -2.15 -4.29
CA ALA A 153 14.93 -1.89 -5.64
C ALA A 153 14.10 -2.64 -6.69
N ASP A 154 13.86 -3.94 -6.48
CA ASP A 154 13.10 -4.79 -7.40
C ASP A 154 11.67 -4.30 -7.60
N ILE A 155 10.98 -3.94 -6.51
CA ILE A 155 9.61 -3.41 -6.58
C ILE A 155 9.57 -2.11 -7.39
N ASN A 156 10.50 -1.20 -7.15
CA ASN A 156 10.49 0.10 -7.83
C ASN A 156 10.95 0.00 -9.30
N ASN A 157 11.88 -0.90 -9.62
CA ASN A 157 12.40 -1.08 -10.97
C ASN A 157 11.45 -1.88 -11.87
N ASN A 158 10.72 -2.84 -11.31
CA ASN A 158 9.72 -3.61 -12.06
C ASN A 158 8.34 -2.90 -12.15
N ALA A 159 8.14 -1.83 -11.39
CA ALA A 159 6.94 -1.01 -11.48
C ALA A 159 6.92 -0.15 -12.75
N SER A 160 6.35 -0.69 -13.83
CA SER A 160 6.09 0.08 -15.04
C SER A 160 4.90 1.02 -14.84
N LYS A 161 5.12 2.33 -15.00
CA LYS A 161 4.00 3.27 -15.06
C LYS A 161 3.19 3.02 -16.33
N PRO A 162 1.87 2.84 -16.23
CA PRO A 162 1.04 2.79 -17.43
C PRO A 162 1.15 4.10 -18.21
N ALA A 163 0.87 4.04 -19.51
CA ALA A 163 0.82 5.22 -20.36
C ALA A 163 -0.13 6.28 -19.77
N ALA A 164 0.16 7.55 -20.07
CA ALA A 164 -0.70 8.64 -19.61
C ALA A 164 -2.07 8.54 -20.29
N ALA A 165 -2.08 8.17 -21.57
CA ALA A 165 -3.29 7.94 -22.36
C ALA A 165 -4.28 6.99 -21.66
N ILE A 166 -3.83 5.79 -21.30
CA ILE A 166 -4.71 4.79 -20.66
C ILE A 166 -5.15 5.21 -19.25
N SER A 167 -4.26 5.87 -18.51
CA SER A 167 -4.59 6.41 -17.18
C SER A 167 -5.67 7.49 -17.27
N MET A 168 -5.62 8.36 -18.29
CA MET A 168 -6.62 9.40 -18.53
C MET A 168 -7.93 8.80 -19.05
N ALA A 169 -7.87 7.84 -19.96
CA ALA A 169 -9.03 7.17 -20.52
C ALA A 169 -9.87 6.46 -19.46
N TYR A 170 -9.23 5.94 -18.41
CA TYR A 170 -9.92 5.30 -17.27
C TYR A 170 -10.29 6.25 -16.13
N ASN A 171 -9.80 7.49 -16.15
CA ASN A 171 -10.06 8.47 -15.09
C ASN A 171 -11.44 9.13 -15.25
N ASN A 172 -12.47 8.38 -14.89
CA ASN A 172 -13.85 8.86 -14.83
C ASN A 172 -14.14 9.77 -13.62
N ASN A 173 -13.15 10.13 -12.81
CA ASN A 173 -13.36 11.03 -11.66
C ASN A 173 -13.01 12.49 -11.98
N ASP A 174 -12.42 12.75 -13.15
CA ASP A 174 -12.03 14.09 -13.60
C ASP A 174 -12.98 14.57 -14.70
N PRO A 175 -13.78 15.63 -14.45
CA PRO A 175 -14.70 16.18 -15.44
C PRO A 175 -14.04 16.61 -16.75
N VAL A 176 -12.78 17.04 -16.71
CA VAL A 176 -12.03 17.43 -17.91
C VAL A 176 -11.69 16.20 -18.74
N ASN A 177 -11.24 15.11 -18.10
CA ASN A 177 -11.02 13.83 -18.81
C ASN A 177 -12.33 13.27 -19.36
N GLN A 178 -13.42 13.34 -18.62
CA GLN A 178 -14.73 12.91 -19.12
C GLN A 178 -15.15 13.70 -20.36
N LEU A 179 -14.99 15.03 -20.36
CA LEU A 179 -15.29 15.87 -21.51
C LEU A 179 -14.38 15.54 -22.70
N ALA A 180 -13.07 15.40 -22.47
CA ALA A 180 -12.11 15.04 -23.51
C ALA A 180 -12.45 13.67 -24.13
N MET A 181 -12.76 12.66 -23.31
CA MET A 181 -13.18 11.33 -23.75
C MET A 181 -14.53 11.36 -24.48
N HIS A 182 -15.46 12.20 -24.04
CA HIS A 182 -16.72 12.41 -24.74
C HIS A 182 -16.47 12.96 -26.14
N LEU A 183 -15.75 14.08 -26.26
CA LEU A 183 -15.43 14.71 -27.55
C LEU A 183 -14.67 13.77 -28.49
N ALA A 184 -13.69 13.03 -27.97
CA ALA A 184 -12.92 12.07 -28.77
C ALA A 184 -13.80 10.94 -29.34
N ARG A 185 -14.93 10.60 -28.70
CA ARG A 185 -15.86 9.57 -29.15
C ARG A 185 -17.01 10.10 -30.00
N THR A 186 -17.48 11.32 -29.76
CA THR A 186 -18.65 11.89 -30.45
C THR A 186 -18.32 12.76 -31.66
N VAL A 187 -17.12 13.35 -31.74
CA VAL A 187 -16.71 14.14 -32.91
C VAL A 187 -16.23 13.18 -34.01
N THR A 188 -16.94 13.16 -35.14
CA THR A 188 -16.70 12.24 -36.26
C THR A 188 -15.25 12.23 -36.77
N GLY A 189 -14.55 13.37 -36.74
CA GLY A 189 -13.14 13.45 -37.16
C GLY A 189 -12.12 12.96 -36.13
N LEU A 190 -12.54 12.75 -34.87
CA LEU A 190 -11.68 12.29 -33.76
C LEU A 190 -11.94 10.82 -33.40
N ALA A 191 -13.11 10.29 -33.77
CA ALA A 191 -13.46 8.92 -33.51
C ALA A 191 -12.51 7.96 -34.26
N GLY A 192 -11.83 7.10 -33.53
CA GLY A 192 -10.89 6.10 -34.08
C GLY A 192 -9.49 6.63 -34.42
N THR A 193 -9.23 7.93 -34.23
CA THR A 193 -7.89 8.54 -34.47
C THR A 193 -7.12 8.80 -33.17
N VAL A 194 -7.79 8.73 -32.02
CA VAL A 194 -7.16 8.88 -30.70
C VAL A 194 -6.73 7.50 -30.17
N ASP A 195 -5.43 7.32 -29.94
CA ASP A 195 -4.91 6.17 -29.21
C ASP A 195 -5.10 6.39 -27.70
N PHE A 196 -5.86 5.50 -27.07
CA PHE A 196 -6.13 5.54 -25.63
C PHE A 196 -5.23 4.60 -24.83
N GLU A 197 -4.36 3.84 -25.48
CA GLU A 197 -3.53 2.82 -24.86
C GLU A 197 -2.05 3.22 -24.88
N HIS A 198 -1.60 3.86 -25.97
CA HIS A 198 -0.24 4.29 -26.16
C HIS A 198 -0.13 5.81 -26.21
N ASN A 199 1.03 6.35 -25.81
CA ASN A 199 1.34 7.77 -25.95
C ASN A 199 1.84 8.10 -27.37
N VAL A 200 1.22 7.53 -28.42
CA VAL A 200 1.57 7.80 -29.82
C VAL A 200 0.34 8.27 -30.58
N VAL A 201 0.55 9.11 -31.60
CA VAL A 201 -0.51 9.42 -32.57
C VAL A 201 -0.46 8.32 -33.63
N PRO A 202 -1.55 7.55 -33.84
CA PRO A 202 -1.60 6.55 -34.91
C PRO A 202 -1.28 7.20 -36.25
N ALA A 203 -0.42 6.55 -37.04
CA ALA A 203 -0.05 7.00 -38.38
C ALA A 203 -1.21 6.88 -39.38
#